data_AF-A0AAN7Y6R2-F1
#
_entry.id   AF-A0AAN7Y6R2-F1
#
_cell.length_a   1.000
_cell.length_b   1.000
_cell.length_c   1.000
_cell.angle_alpha   90.00
_cell.angle_beta   90.00
_cell.angle_gamma   90.00
#
_symmetry.space_group_name_H-M   'P 1'
#
loop_
_entity.id
_entity.type
_entity.pdbx_description
1 polymer ?
#
loop_
_entity_poly.entity_id
_entity_poly.type
_entity_poly.pdbx_seq_one_letter_code
_entity_poly.pdbx_strand_id
1 'polypeptide(L)'
;MEAFLTSCCRAVKENQGGGPGFHVVLGNEACDLDSMVCALTYAYFLSKSSGEDQQVVPLLNIKRVEFPLRSDSIFLLQQLHLSADLLLFRDQLDLQDLNRAGRLRLTLVDHNVLPSLDSDLEGAVVQVIDHHLLERRPSPSCHVTVEMVGSCATLVTERILQEAPQILDLQVAHMIYAAVLLDCVNLCPSAGKVTPQDSAVAAELQVRFPDLPQREDLFQRLQDAKFSVSVLISPEYQLASDGLSLPQFGVTQSPKWVPALKDFLQGAELEAELSAFCLKFGFDFLLLMTISFSERQQPIRELAVFSHSNTYRQQVGVYLEQACSPALQLCPIRSPHPHISAYQQGNTLASRKKLLPLVKDFLSERERVGFHGDAEEESRFPPTPMNSLVDGCPLDGGGPPTLSAQDLQDQFSRMADSDL
;
A
#
# COMPACT_ATOMS: atom_id res chain seq x y z
N MET A 1 13.08 -12.06 15.87
CA MET A 1 11.73 -11.92 15.27
C MET A 1 11.24 -13.19 14.53
N GLU A 2 12.06 -13.80 13.67
CA GLU A 2 11.64 -14.87 12.76
C GLU A 2 10.93 -16.08 13.41
N ALA A 3 11.49 -16.62 14.50
CA ALA A 3 10.88 -17.73 15.23
C ALA A 3 9.49 -17.38 15.81
N PHE A 4 9.29 -16.13 16.20
CA PHE A 4 7.99 -15.64 16.67
C PHE A 4 6.98 -15.62 15.51
N LEU A 5 7.32 -14.99 14.38
CA LEU A 5 6.43 -14.93 13.22
C LEU A 5 6.10 -16.32 12.66
N THR A 6 7.09 -17.22 12.62
CA THR A 6 6.88 -18.63 12.25
C THR A 6 5.83 -19.30 13.15
N SER A 7 5.92 -19.06 14.47
CA SER A 7 4.95 -19.57 15.44
C SER A 7 3.54 -18.97 15.22
N CYS A 8 3.45 -17.67 14.90
CA CYS A 8 2.19 -17.01 14.57
C CYS A 8 1.55 -17.64 13.32
N CYS A 9 2.31 -17.83 12.23
CA CYS A 9 1.81 -18.47 11.02
C CYS A 9 1.31 -19.89 11.28
N ARG A 10 2.04 -20.68 12.07
CA ARG A 10 1.62 -22.03 12.43
C ARG A 10 0.27 -22.02 13.16
N ALA A 11 0.11 -21.15 14.14
CA ALA A 11 -1.13 -21.11 14.90
C ALA A 11 -2.35 -20.63 14.12
N VAL A 12 -2.16 -19.67 13.21
CA VAL A 12 -3.24 -19.27 12.30
C VAL A 12 -3.64 -20.43 11.39
N LYS A 13 -2.68 -21.19 10.86
CA LYS A 13 -2.94 -22.39 10.04
C LYS A 13 -3.61 -23.52 10.83
N GLU A 14 -3.26 -23.69 12.10
CA GLU A 14 -3.79 -24.73 12.98
C GLU A 14 -5.10 -24.33 13.67
N ASN A 15 -5.63 -23.12 13.42
CA ASN A 15 -6.86 -22.62 14.05
C ASN A 15 -8.11 -23.38 13.55
N GLN A 16 -8.42 -24.49 14.21
CA GLN A 16 -9.60 -25.32 13.92
C GLN A 16 -10.74 -25.04 14.92
N GLY A 17 -11.47 -23.93 14.78
CA GLY A 17 -12.82 -23.72 15.36
C GLY A 17 -13.00 -23.79 16.89
N GLY A 18 -11.99 -24.19 17.67
CA GLY A 18 -12.04 -24.41 19.12
C GLY A 18 -10.67 -24.34 19.81
N GLY A 19 -9.69 -23.70 19.16
CA GLY A 19 -8.36 -23.46 19.71
C GLY A 19 -8.32 -22.26 20.70
N PRO A 20 -7.13 -21.87 21.16
CA PRO A 20 -6.97 -20.72 22.05
C PRO A 20 -7.50 -19.42 21.43
N GLY A 21 -7.70 -18.39 22.26
CA GLY A 21 -8.04 -17.05 21.81
C GLY A 21 -6.83 -16.36 21.14
N PHE A 22 -7.11 -15.46 20.21
CA PHE A 22 -6.11 -14.64 19.53
C PHE A 22 -6.13 -13.21 20.07
N HIS A 23 -4.95 -12.69 20.39
CA HIS A 23 -4.71 -11.28 20.58
C HIS A 23 -4.02 -10.73 19.34
N VAL A 24 -4.79 -10.07 18.50
CA VAL A 24 -4.32 -9.52 17.23
C VAL A 24 -3.84 -8.09 17.44
N VAL A 25 -2.62 -7.78 17.00
CA VAL A 25 -2.13 -6.41 16.87
C VAL A 25 -2.30 -5.97 15.43
N LEU A 26 -3.12 -4.95 15.21
CA LEU A 26 -3.59 -4.52 13.89
C LEU A 26 -3.14 -3.08 13.62
N GLY A 27 -2.43 -2.87 12.51
CA GLY A 27 -2.13 -1.55 11.96
C GLY A 27 -3.30 -0.95 11.16
N ASN A 28 -3.16 0.25 10.63
CA ASN A 28 -4.21 0.88 9.82
C ASN A 28 -4.31 0.24 8.40
N GLU A 29 -5.39 0.54 7.67
CA GLU A 29 -5.61 -0.02 6.32
C GLU A 29 -4.65 0.51 5.23
N ALA A 30 -3.91 1.59 5.51
CA ALA A 30 -2.87 2.03 4.60
C ALA A 30 -1.68 1.05 4.64
N CYS A 31 -1.45 0.40 5.78
CA CYS A 31 -0.37 -0.55 6.01
C CYS A 31 0.95 0.01 5.48
N ASP A 32 1.27 1.25 5.83
CA ASP A 32 2.58 1.81 5.55
C ASP A 32 3.64 1.23 6.49
N LEU A 33 4.89 1.68 6.33
CA LEU A 33 6.02 1.17 7.08
C LEU A 33 5.78 1.26 8.60
N ASP A 34 5.21 2.38 9.08
CA ASP A 34 4.98 2.60 10.51
C ASP A 34 3.94 1.63 11.06
N SER A 35 2.79 1.51 10.41
CA SER A 35 1.76 0.51 10.77
C SER A 35 2.32 -0.93 10.79
N MET A 36 3.10 -1.33 9.78
CA MET A 36 3.70 -2.67 9.73
C MET A 36 4.67 -2.87 10.89
N VAL A 37 5.61 -1.95 11.08
CA VAL A 37 6.64 -2.03 12.12
C VAL A 37 6.01 -2.04 13.51
N CYS A 38 5.04 -1.15 13.76
CA CYS A 38 4.30 -1.10 15.01
C CYS A 38 3.58 -2.42 15.30
N ALA A 39 2.88 -3.00 14.32
CA ALA A 39 2.18 -4.26 14.51
C ALA A 39 3.14 -5.40 14.86
N LEU A 40 4.23 -5.55 14.09
CA LEU A 40 5.22 -6.61 14.30
C LEU A 40 5.93 -6.48 15.65
N THR A 41 6.43 -5.29 15.96
CA THR A 41 7.23 -5.07 17.17
C THR A 41 6.38 -5.09 18.43
N TYR A 42 5.16 -4.55 18.40
CA TYR A 42 4.26 -4.58 19.54
C TYR A 42 3.69 -5.98 19.80
N ALA A 43 3.35 -6.74 18.74
CA ALA A 43 2.96 -8.14 18.91
C ALA A 43 4.09 -8.98 19.49
N TYR A 44 5.33 -8.75 19.04
CA TYR A 44 6.49 -9.44 19.59
C TYR A 44 6.69 -9.09 21.07
N PHE A 45 6.57 -7.81 21.45
CA PHE A 45 6.59 -7.36 22.83
C PHE A 45 5.54 -8.08 23.69
N LEU A 46 4.28 -8.06 23.26
CA LEU A 46 3.19 -8.71 23.98
C LEU A 46 3.42 -10.23 24.11
N SER A 47 3.97 -10.89 23.09
CA SER A 47 4.28 -12.33 23.14
C SER A 47 5.34 -12.71 24.17
N LYS A 48 6.21 -11.77 24.55
CA LYS A 48 7.27 -11.98 25.55
C LYS A 48 6.83 -11.57 26.97
N SER A 49 5.78 -10.77 27.07
CA SER A 49 5.30 -10.19 28.32
C SER A 49 3.97 -10.80 28.81
N SER A 50 3.25 -11.53 27.96
CA SER A 50 1.94 -12.13 28.28
C SER A 50 2.07 -13.56 28.82
N GLY A 51 1.10 -13.97 29.65
CA GLY A 51 0.94 -15.37 30.10
C GLY A 51 0.44 -16.31 28.98
N GLU A 52 0.56 -17.63 29.21
CA GLU A 52 0.40 -18.70 28.20
C GLU A 52 -0.99 -18.85 27.56
N ASP A 53 -2.02 -18.14 28.02
CA ASP A 53 -3.42 -18.43 27.67
C ASP A 53 -3.89 -17.84 26.31
N GLN A 54 -3.11 -16.97 25.65
CA GLN A 54 -3.52 -16.33 24.39
C GLN A 54 -2.41 -16.22 23.35
N GLN A 55 -2.78 -16.50 22.11
CA GLN A 55 -1.90 -16.41 20.95
C GLN A 55 -1.81 -14.96 20.47
N VAL A 56 -0.69 -14.28 20.72
CA VAL A 56 -0.45 -12.94 20.17
C VAL A 56 0.03 -13.05 18.72
N VAL A 57 -0.61 -12.33 17.81
CA VAL A 57 -0.23 -12.31 16.38
C VAL A 57 -0.24 -10.88 15.82
N PRO A 58 0.78 -10.46 15.05
CA PRO A 58 0.68 -9.26 14.23
C PRO A 58 -0.14 -9.57 12.98
N LEU A 59 -1.05 -8.68 12.59
CA LEU A 59 -1.83 -8.80 11.36
C LEU A 59 -1.71 -7.51 10.56
N LEU A 60 -1.25 -7.63 9.32
CA LEU A 60 -1.21 -6.51 8.37
C LEU A 60 -2.61 -6.31 7.78
N ASN A 61 -3.14 -5.10 7.91
CA ASN A 61 -4.53 -4.78 7.58
C ASN A 61 -4.75 -4.54 6.08
N ILE A 62 -4.16 -5.40 5.26
CA ILE A 62 -4.30 -5.48 3.80
C ILE A 62 -4.31 -6.97 3.42
N LYS A 63 -4.82 -7.29 2.24
CA LYS A 63 -4.70 -8.64 1.68
C LYS A 63 -3.25 -8.93 1.32
N ARG A 64 -2.86 -10.21 1.35
CA ARG A 64 -1.50 -10.62 0.99
C ARG A 64 -1.10 -10.16 -0.41
N VAL A 65 -2.06 -10.19 -1.33
CA VAL A 65 -1.83 -9.73 -2.70
C VAL A 65 -1.44 -8.26 -2.75
N GLU A 66 -1.84 -7.41 -1.79
CA GLU A 66 -1.57 -5.97 -1.78
C GLU A 66 -0.20 -5.58 -1.21
N PHE A 67 0.52 -6.53 -0.59
CA PHE A 67 1.78 -6.27 0.08
C PHE A 67 2.92 -5.85 -0.86
N PRO A 68 3.06 -6.38 -2.09
CA PRO A 68 4.14 -5.97 -2.97
C PRO A 68 4.12 -4.48 -3.33
N LEU A 69 3.00 -3.78 -3.10
CA LEU A 69 2.87 -2.31 -3.23
C LEU A 69 3.63 -1.50 -2.18
N ARG A 70 4.03 -2.13 -1.06
CA ARG A 70 4.73 -1.46 0.05
C ARG A 70 6.24 -1.66 -0.11
N SER A 71 6.79 -1.03 -1.14
CA SER A 71 8.20 -1.21 -1.55
C SER A 71 9.21 -0.83 -0.46
N ASP A 72 8.91 0.19 0.35
CA ASP A 72 9.71 0.56 1.53
C ASP A 72 9.72 -0.57 2.57
N SER A 73 8.56 -1.18 2.82
CA SER A 73 8.41 -2.33 3.72
C SER A 73 9.15 -3.55 3.21
N ILE A 74 9.03 -3.88 1.92
CA ILE A 74 9.77 -4.99 1.29
C ILE A 74 11.27 -4.76 1.38
N PHE A 75 11.73 -3.54 1.05
CA PHE A 75 13.12 -3.16 1.15
C PHE A 75 13.64 -3.35 2.59
N LEU A 76 12.90 -2.87 3.59
CA LEU A 76 13.29 -3.03 4.99
C LEU A 76 13.39 -4.50 5.38
N LEU A 77 12.40 -5.32 5.02
CA LEU A 77 12.40 -6.77 5.30
C LEU A 77 13.60 -7.47 4.66
N GLN A 78 13.96 -7.11 3.43
CA GLN A 78 15.15 -7.63 2.74
C GLN A 78 16.45 -7.24 3.47
N GLN A 79 16.57 -6.00 3.96
CA GLN A 79 17.72 -5.57 4.76
C GLN A 79 17.82 -6.33 6.09
N LEU A 80 16.70 -6.80 6.61
CA LEU A 80 16.61 -7.54 7.87
C LEU A 80 16.67 -9.06 7.71
N HIS A 81 16.80 -9.55 6.47
CA HIS A 81 16.70 -10.97 6.13
C HIS A 81 15.42 -11.63 6.66
N LEU A 82 14.31 -10.89 6.66
CA LEU A 82 13.01 -11.37 7.13
C LEU A 82 12.12 -11.68 5.93
N SER A 83 11.70 -12.94 5.77
CA SER A 83 10.82 -13.32 4.65
C SER A 83 9.40 -12.74 4.84
N ALA A 84 8.86 -12.14 3.77
CA ALA A 84 7.47 -11.71 3.72
C ALA A 84 6.48 -12.89 3.86
N ASP A 85 6.92 -14.13 3.63
CA ASP A 85 6.10 -15.33 3.82
C ASP A 85 5.71 -15.58 5.27
N LEU A 86 6.46 -15.01 6.21
CA LEU A 86 6.22 -15.11 7.65
C LEU A 86 5.23 -14.04 8.15
N LEU A 87 4.80 -13.13 7.29
CA LEU A 87 3.81 -12.11 7.63
C LEU A 87 2.40 -12.68 7.50
N LEU A 88 1.52 -12.20 8.37
CA LEU A 88 0.10 -12.51 8.35
C LEU A 88 -0.69 -11.32 7.81
N PHE A 89 -1.62 -11.61 6.92
CA PHE A 89 -2.42 -10.62 6.20
C PHE A 89 -3.90 -10.78 6.50
N ARG A 90 -4.66 -9.72 6.23
CA ARG A 90 -6.08 -9.62 6.60
C ARG A 90 -6.95 -10.75 6.04
N ASP A 91 -6.60 -11.28 4.88
CA ASP A 91 -7.27 -12.38 4.19
C ASP A 91 -6.90 -13.78 4.72
N GLN A 92 -6.02 -13.87 5.73
CA GLN A 92 -5.55 -15.14 6.29
C GLN A 92 -6.10 -15.46 7.67
N LEU A 93 -6.78 -14.50 8.32
CA LEU A 93 -7.39 -14.69 9.63
C LEU A 93 -8.75 -13.99 9.70
N ASP A 94 -9.82 -14.76 9.85
CA ASP A 94 -11.17 -14.20 9.96
C ASP A 94 -11.41 -13.63 11.37
N LEU A 95 -11.26 -12.32 11.49
CA LEU A 95 -11.50 -11.59 12.74
C LEU A 95 -12.97 -11.62 13.16
N GLN A 96 -13.91 -11.64 12.21
CA GLN A 96 -15.33 -11.64 12.52
C GLN A 96 -15.76 -12.97 13.13
N ASP A 97 -15.27 -14.09 12.59
CA ASP A 97 -15.49 -15.42 13.15
C ASP A 97 -14.88 -15.57 14.55
N LEU A 98 -13.65 -15.07 14.75
CA LEU A 98 -13.03 -15.05 16.08
C LEU A 98 -13.82 -14.20 17.08
N ASN A 99 -14.32 -13.04 16.65
CA ASN A 99 -15.11 -12.15 17.49
C ASN A 99 -16.45 -12.80 17.90
N ARG A 100 -17.17 -13.38 16.93
CA ARG A 100 -18.43 -14.11 17.18
C ARG A 100 -18.23 -15.30 18.13
N ALA A 101 -17.06 -15.94 18.06
CA ALA A 101 -16.70 -17.04 18.97
C ALA A 101 -16.21 -16.56 20.36
N GLY A 102 -16.11 -15.25 20.61
CA GLY A 102 -15.58 -14.69 21.86
C GLY A 102 -14.08 -14.95 22.07
N ARG A 103 -13.35 -15.18 20.96
CA ARG A 103 -11.94 -15.59 20.93
C ARG A 103 -11.02 -14.50 20.40
N LEU A 104 -11.51 -13.28 20.21
CA LEU A 104 -10.75 -12.16 19.69
C LEU A 104 -10.45 -11.10 20.77
N ARG A 105 -9.20 -10.63 20.79
CA ARG A 105 -8.80 -9.35 21.38
C ARG A 105 -8.01 -8.56 20.34
N LEU A 106 -8.20 -7.25 20.31
CA LEU A 106 -7.54 -6.35 19.39
C LEU A 106 -6.72 -5.29 20.13
N THR A 107 -5.47 -5.12 19.71
CA THR A 107 -4.71 -3.88 19.94
C THR A 107 -4.59 -3.16 18.61
N LEU A 108 -5.04 -1.90 18.56
CA LEU A 108 -4.84 -1.06 17.39
C LEU A 108 -3.54 -0.27 17.56
N VAL A 109 -2.73 -0.25 16.50
CA VAL A 109 -1.55 0.60 16.40
C VAL A 109 -1.66 1.49 15.18
N ASP A 110 -1.19 2.74 15.28
CA ASP A 110 -1.15 3.71 14.17
C ASP A 110 -2.54 4.07 13.59
N HIS A 111 -3.58 3.84 14.39
CA HIS A 111 -4.94 4.36 14.23
C HIS A 111 -5.74 4.15 15.53
N ASN A 112 -6.77 4.95 15.74
CA ASN A 112 -7.61 4.87 16.94
C ASN A 112 -9.08 4.50 16.69
N VAL A 113 -9.49 4.41 15.42
CA VAL A 113 -10.85 4.06 15.00
C VAL A 113 -10.81 2.98 13.93
N LEU A 114 -11.54 1.89 14.14
CA LEU A 114 -11.73 0.86 13.11
C LEU A 114 -12.54 1.41 11.92
N PRO A 115 -12.24 0.96 10.69
CA PRO A 115 -13.06 1.31 9.53
C PRO A 115 -14.49 0.80 9.70
N SER A 116 -15.45 1.39 8.99
CA SER A 116 -16.88 1.06 9.17
C SER A 116 -17.21 -0.42 8.98
N LEU A 117 -16.50 -1.11 8.09
CA LEU A 117 -16.63 -2.55 7.84
C LEU A 117 -16.26 -3.41 9.05
N ASP A 118 -15.44 -2.86 9.96
CA ASP A 118 -14.96 -3.52 11.18
C ASP A 118 -15.63 -2.96 12.44
N SER A 119 -16.68 -2.14 12.31
CA SER A 119 -17.34 -1.52 13.47
C SER A 119 -17.85 -2.53 14.51
N ASP A 120 -18.24 -3.73 14.08
CA ASP A 120 -18.66 -4.83 14.96
C ASP A 120 -17.51 -5.43 15.80
N LEU A 121 -16.25 -5.18 15.43
CA LEU A 121 -15.07 -5.63 16.18
C LEU A 121 -14.68 -4.69 17.32
N GLU A 122 -15.31 -3.51 17.40
CA GLU A 122 -14.96 -2.46 18.38
C GLU A 122 -15.01 -2.96 19.83
N GLY A 123 -15.92 -3.89 20.14
CA GLY A 123 -16.03 -4.52 21.46
C GLY A 123 -14.83 -5.42 21.84
N ALA A 124 -14.06 -5.89 20.85
CA ALA A 124 -12.86 -6.69 21.07
C ALA A 124 -11.59 -5.83 21.27
N VAL A 125 -11.65 -4.53 21.02
CA VAL A 125 -10.50 -3.62 21.16
C VAL A 125 -10.21 -3.37 22.64
N VAL A 126 -9.03 -3.84 23.08
CA VAL A 126 -8.55 -3.74 24.46
C VAL A 126 -7.49 -2.66 24.63
N GLN A 127 -6.84 -2.25 23.55
CA GLN A 127 -5.80 -1.23 23.59
C GLN A 127 -5.66 -0.48 22.26
N VAL A 128 -5.30 0.79 22.35
CA VAL A 128 -4.96 1.66 21.23
C VAL A 128 -3.66 2.39 21.53
N ILE A 129 -2.72 2.38 20.58
CA ILE A 129 -1.51 3.20 20.59
C ILE A 129 -1.45 3.92 19.25
N ASP A 130 -1.59 5.24 19.25
CA ASP A 130 -1.69 5.99 18.00
C ASP A 130 -1.12 7.41 18.15
N HIS A 131 -0.69 8.00 17.04
CA HIS A 131 -0.15 9.34 16.98
C HIS A 131 -1.01 10.34 16.18
N HIS A 132 -2.17 9.89 15.70
CA HIS A 132 -3.16 10.72 15.04
C HIS A 132 -4.08 11.44 16.03
N LEU A 133 -4.95 12.32 15.50
CA LEU A 133 -6.00 12.95 16.30
C LEU A 133 -6.90 11.88 16.92
N LEU A 134 -7.20 12.01 18.21
CA LEU A 134 -8.14 11.13 18.90
C LEU A 134 -9.57 11.37 18.39
N GLU A 135 -10.10 10.41 17.64
CA GLU A 135 -11.46 10.40 17.08
C GLU A 135 -12.34 9.33 17.77
N ARG A 136 -11.72 8.39 18.48
CA ARG A 136 -12.39 7.31 19.23
C ARG A 136 -13.25 7.85 20.37
N ARG A 137 -14.40 7.19 20.60
CA ARG A 137 -15.21 7.40 21.82
C ARG A 137 -14.55 6.72 23.02
N PRO A 138 -14.56 7.36 24.21
CA PRO A 138 -14.02 6.72 25.42
C PRO A 138 -14.72 5.38 25.71
N SER A 139 -13.92 4.36 26.05
CA SER A 139 -14.42 3.04 26.47
C SER A 139 -13.68 2.57 27.72
N PRO A 140 -14.38 2.06 28.75
CA PRO A 140 -13.74 1.54 29.97
C PRO A 140 -12.97 0.23 29.73
N SER A 141 -13.23 -0.49 28.64
CA SER A 141 -12.58 -1.76 28.31
C SER A 141 -11.33 -1.60 27.45
N CYS A 142 -10.99 -0.37 27.04
CA CYS A 142 -9.91 -0.08 26.10
C CYS A 142 -8.92 0.92 26.70
N HIS A 143 -7.66 0.51 26.88
CA HIS A 143 -6.59 1.43 27.25
C HIS A 143 -6.14 2.24 26.02
N VAL A 144 -6.20 3.57 26.08
CA VAL A 144 -5.89 4.43 24.93
C VAL A 144 -4.66 5.29 25.24
N THR A 145 -3.62 5.16 24.42
CA THR A 145 -2.45 6.04 24.39
C THR A 145 -2.45 6.77 23.06
N VAL A 146 -2.74 8.08 23.09
CA VAL A 146 -2.69 8.95 21.90
C VAL A 146 -1.86 10.17 22.19
N GLU A 147 -0.77 10.35 21.45
CA GLU A 147 0.18 11.46 21.58
C GLU A 147 0.62 11.96 20.21
N MET A 148 0.66 13.27 20.00
CA MET A 148 0.98 13.87 18.69
C MET A 148 2.49 13.86 18.41
N VAL A 149 3.07 12.66 18.26
CA VAL A 149 4.46 12.42 17.86
C VAL A 149 4.59 12.19 16.35
N GLY A 150 5.83 12.19 15.84
CA GLY A 150 6.09 12.06 14.40
C GLY A 150 5.81 10.67 13.84
N SER A 151 5.92 9.62 14.66
CA SER A 151 5.68 8.23 14.29
C SER A 151 5.06 7.44 15.45
N CYS A 152 4.10 6.55 15.15
CA CYS A 152 3.54 5.62 16.13
C CYS A 152 4.63 4.68 16.70
N ALA A 153 5.65 4.33 15.91
CA ALA A 153 6.78 3.53 16.36
C ALA A 153 7.52 4.17 17.55
N THR A 154 7.50 5.49 17.68
CA THR A 154 8.04 6.20 18.85
C THR A 154 7.33 5.76 20.13
N LEU A 155 5.99 5.78 20.14
CA LEU A 155 5.18 5.40 21.31
C LEU A 155 5.32 3.91 21.65
N VAL A 156 5.33 3.06 20.62
CA VAL A 156 5.59 1.61 20.77
C VAL A 156 6.95 1.38 21.43
N THR A 157 7.97 2.14 21.04
CA THR A 157 9.33 1.97 21.56
C THR A 157 9.48 2.48 22.98
N GLU A 158 8.88 3.62 23.32
CA GLU A 158 8.84 4.11 24.70
C GLU A 158 8.24 3.06 25.64
N ARG A 159 7.15 2.41 25.20
CA ARG A 159 6.51 1.31 25.95
C ARG A 159 7.45 0.11 26.13
N ILE A 160 8.13 -0.32 25.07
CA ILE A 160 9.08 -1.43 25.12
C ILE A 160 10.25 -1.11 26.05
N LEU A 161 10.83 0.08 25.94
CA LEU A 161 11.96 0.53 26.77
C LEU A 161 11.59 0.59 28.26
N GLN A 162 10.34 0.97 28.56
CA GLN A 162 9.84 1.05 29.92
C GLN A 162 9.59 -0.33 30.55
N GLU A 163 9.02 -1.28 29.79
CA GLU A 163 8.49 -2.52 30.38
C GLU A 163 9.34 -3.76 30.10
N ALA A 164 9.94 -3.87 28.91
CA ALA A 164 10.72 -5.02 28.53
C ALA A 164 11.88 -4.67 27.58
N PRO A 165 12.81 -3.78 27.97
CA PRO A 165 13.90 -3.32 27.10
C PRO A 165 14.78 -4.46 26.57
N GLN A 166 14.82 -5.60 27.26
CA GLN A 166 15.57 -6.80 26.88
C GLN A 166 15.07 -7.49 25.60
N ILE A 167 13.86 -7.17 25.11
CA ILE A 167 13.37 -7.76 23.85
C ILE A 167 13.97 -7.08 22.63
N LEU A 168 14.52 -5.88 22.80
CA LEU A 168 15.16 -5.15 21.72
C LEU A 168 16.45 -5.89 21.36
N ASP A 169 16.51 -6.39 20.14
CA ASP A 169 17.73 -6.81 19.47
C ASP A 169 18.00 -5.87 18.29
N LEU A 170 19.14 -6.07 17.61
CA LEU A 170 19.51 -5.24 16.46
C LEU A 170 18.44 -5.26 15.35
N GLN A 171 17.76 -6.39 15.14
CA GLN A 171 16.74 -6.54 14.10
C GLN A 171 15.48 -5.73 14.45
N VAL A 172 15.00 -5.82 15.69
CA VAL A 172 13.85 -5.05 16.18
C VAL A 172 14.16 -3.56 16.25
N ALA A 173 15.35 -3.20 16.73
CA ALA A 173 15.80 -1.81 16.76
C ALA A 173 15.88 -1.20 15.35
N HIS A 174 16.38 -1.96 14.37
CA HIS A 174 16.45 -1.49 12.97
C HIS A 174 15.05 -1.31 12.37
N MET A 175 14.09 -2.20 12.63
CA MET A 175 12.70 -2.00 12.19
C MET A 175 12.12 -0.69 12.71
N ILE A 176 12.20 -0.48 14.02
CA ILE A 176 11.70 0.73 14.69
C ILE A 176 12.40 1.98 14.15
N TYR A 177 13.73 1.94 14.09
CA TYR A 177 14.54 3.06 13.63
C TYR A 177 14.16 3.48 12.21
N ALA A 178 13.97 2.51 11.30
CA ALA A 178 13.53 2.77 9.93
C ALA A 178 12.17 3.48 9.86
N ALA A 179 11.17 3.03 10.64
CA ALA A 179 9.85 3.66 10.70
C ALA A 179 9.94 5.11 11.21
N VAL A 180 10.61 5.33 12.34
CA VAL A 180 10.79 6.66 12.93
C VAL A 180 11.49 7.61 11.97
N LEU A 181 12.57 7.16 11.32
CA LEU A 181 13.29 8.00 10.35
C LEU A 181 12.41 8.35 9.14
N LEU A 182 11.65 7.40 8.60
CA LEU A 182 10.84 7.65 7.40
C LEU A 182 9.71 8.64 7.68
N ASP A 183 8.98 8.45 8.78
CA ASP A 183 7.79 9.25 9.10
C ASP A 183 8.14 10.62 9.69
N CYS A 184 9.22 10.70 10.45
CA CYS A 184 9.78 11.96 10.95
C CYS A 184 10.67 12.69 9.93
N VAL A 185 10.73 12.22 8.67
CA VAL A 185 11.49 12.87 7.59
C VAL A 185 12.95 13.08 7.98
N ASN A 186 13.62 11.99 8.35
CA ASN A 186 14.99 11.96 8.86
C ASN A 186 15.21 12.82 10.11
N LEU A 187 14.21 12.87 11.00
CA LEU A 187 14.22 13.71 12.21
C LEU A 187 14.47 15.21 11.90
N CYS A 188 14.05 15.67 10.73
CA CYS A 188 14.33 17.03 10.26
C CYS A 188 13.35 18.03 10.91
N PRO A 189 13.81 18.96 11.79
CA PRO A 189 12.90 19.88 12.48
C PRO A 189 12.13 20.80 11.52
N SER A 190 12.75 21.19 10.40
CA SER A 190 12.11 22.05 9.40
C SER A 190 10.98 21.36 8.64
N ALA A 191 10.85 20.02 8.71
CA ALA A 191 9.70 19.29 8.17
C ALA A 191 8.44 19.43 9.04
N GLY A 192 8.55 19.94 10.27
CA GLY A 192 7.42 20.21 11.15
C GLY A 192 6.69 18.98 11.69
N LYS A 193 7.25 17.77 11.52
CA LYS A 193 6.66 16.50 11.97
C LYS A 193 7.36 15.88 13.18
N VAL A 194 8.64 16.15 13.36
CA VAL A 194 9.46 15.53 14.41
C VAL A 194 9.22 16.19 15.77
N THR A 195 9.18 15.38 16.81
CA THR A 195 9.10 15.81 18.21
C THR A 195 10.38 15.43 18.98
N PRO A 196 10.58 15.99 20.19
CA PRO A 196 11.67 15.58 21.06
C PRO A 196 11.64 14.08 21.40
N GLN A 197 10.45 13.47 21.51
CA GLN A 197 10.29 12.03 21.79
C GLN A 197 10.85 11.18 20.64
N ASP A 198 10.52 11.53 19.39
CA ASP A 198 11.05 10.82 18.21
C ASP A 198 12.59 10.86 18.17
N SER A 199 13.16 12.03 18.47
CA SER A 199 14.61 12.23 18.50
C SER A 199 15.27 11.46 19.65
N ALA A 200 14.62 11.41 20.82
CA ALA A 200 15.12 10.70 21.99
C ALA A 200 15.11 9.17 21.77
N VAL A 201 14.01 8.63 21.23
CA VAL A 201 13.90 7.20 20.89
C VAL A 201 14.95 6.82 19.86
N ALA A 202 15.09 7.60 18.77
CA ALA A 202 16.08 7.34 17.74
C ALA A 202 17.52 7.34 18.32
N ALA A 203 17.84 8.31 19.19
CA ALA A 203 19.14 8.38 19.85
C ALA A 203 19.39 7.20 20.81
N GLU A 204 18.39 6.80 21.60
CA GLU A 204 18.49 5.66 22.52
C GLU A 204 18.75 4.35 21.76
N LEU A 205 18.08 4.15 20.62
CA LEU A 205 18.31 2.98 19.77
C LEU A 205 19.74 2.97 19.22
N GLN A 206 20.25 4.11 18.74
CA GLN A 206 21.64 4.21 18.25
C GLN A 206 22.67 3.95 19.35
N VAL A 207 22.42 4.42 20.57
CA VAL A 207 23.31 4.19 21.72
C VAL A 207 23.35 2.71 22.09
N ARG A 208 22.19 2.04 22.12
CA ARG A 208 22.10 0.61 22.46
C ARG A 208 22.60 -0.31 21.35
N PHE A 209 22.41 0.09 20.10
CA PHE A 209 22.70 -0.72 18.92
C PHE A 209 23.58 0.09 17.97
N PRO A 210 24.90 0.21 18.25
CA PRO A 210 25.82 1.01 17.46
C PRO A 210 26.01 0.49 16.03
N ASP A 211 25.65 -0.77 15.78
CA ASP A 211 25.67 -1.41 14.45
C ASP A 211 24.41 -1.09 13.62
N LEU A 212 23.51 -0.22 14.11
CA LEU A 212 22.42 0.31 13.29
C LEU A 212 22.98 1.03 12.05
N PRO A 213 22.28 0.97 10.91
CA PRO A 213 22.71 1.67 9.71
C PRO A 213 22.86 3.18 9.93
N GLN A 214 23.75 3.78 9.16
CA GLN A 214 23.91 5.23 9.14
C GLN A 214 22.58 5.90 8.78
N ARG A 215 22.24 6.93 9.55
CA ARG A 215 20.91 7.57 9.53
C ARG A 215 20.53 8.08 8.15
N GLU A 216 21.38 8.92 7.56
CA GLU A 216 21.15 9.54 6.25
C GLU A 216 21.04 8.49 5.15
N ASP A 217 21.92 7.48 5.16
CA ASP A 217 21.93 6.41 4.16
C ASP A 217 20.66 5.55 4.23
N LEU A 218 20.25 5.16 5.45
CA LEU A 218 19.04 4.38 5.66
C LEU A 218 17.80 5.16 5.23
N PHE A 219 17.67 6.41 5.65
CA PHE A 219 16.55 7.26 5.27
C PHE A 219 16.47 7.42 3.75
N GLN A 220 17.60 7.71 3.08
CA GLN A 220 17.61 7.89 1.63
C GLN A 220 17.21 6.60 0.92
N ARG A 221 17.74 5.43 1.31
CA ARG A 221 17.38 4.15 0.69
C ARG A 221 15.92 3.75 0.94
N LEU A 222 15.38 4.00 2.13
CA LEU A 222 13.96 3.83 2.42
C LEU A 222 13.10 4.75 1.56
N GLN A 223 13.55 6.00 1.38
CA GLN A 223 12.85 6.96 0.55
C GLN A 223 12.86 6.52 -0.92
N ASP A 224 14.01 6.10 -1.43
CA ASP A 224 14.15 5.60 -2.80
C ASP A 224 13.29 4.35 -3.01
N ALA A 225 13.26 3.44 -2.03
CA ALA A 225 12.42 2.25 -2.07
C ALA A 225 10.94 2.59 -2.08
N LYS A 226 10.46 3.44 -1.13
CA LYS A 226 9.05 3.89 -1.01
C LYS A 226 8.45 4.35 -2.32
N PHE A 227 9.31 4.85 -3.19
CA PHE A 227 8.92 5.55 -4.37
C PHE A 227 9.50 4.95 -5.66
N SER A 228 10.07 3.76 -5.58
CA SER A 228 10.55 3.00 -6.73
C SER A 228 9.40 2.77 -7.72
N VAL A 229 9.56 3.29 -8.94
CA VAL A 229 8.54 3.25 -10.01
C VAL A 229 8.15 1.82 -10.37
N SER A 230 9.09 0.87 -10.27
CA SER A 230 8.86 -0.56 -10.49
C SER A 230 7.79 -1.18 -9.58
N VAL A 231 7.44 -0.54 -8.46
CA VAL A 231 6.38 -0.97 -7.54
C VAL A 231 5.10 -0.13 -7.63
N LEU A 232 5.19 1.11 -8.15
CA LEU A 232 4.01 1.92 -8.46
C LEU A 232 3.18 1.32 -9.62
N ILE A 233 3.78 0.40 -10.37
CA ILE A 233 3.21 -0.37 -11.48
C ILE A 233 3.12 -1.87 -11.07
N SER A 234 3.00 -2.15 -9.78
CA SER A 234 2.68 -3.48 -9.25
C SER A 234 1.21 -3.66 -8.95
N PRO A 235 0.68 -4.84 -9.23
CA PRO A 235 -0.44 -4.88 -10.13
C PRO A 235 -1.75 -4.77 -9.23
N GLU A 236 -1.78 -5.34 -8.04
CA GLU A 236 -2.83 -5.38 -6.99
C GLU A 236 -3.49 -4.13 -6.31
N TYR A 237 -3.64 -2.94 -6.90
CA TYR A 237 -4.41 -1.83 -6.25
C TYR A 237 -5.95 -2.05 -6.19
N GLN A 238 -6.46 -3.25 -5.85
CA GLN A 238 -7.89 -3.50 -5.66
C GLN A 238 -8.38 -2.76 -4.41
N LEU A 239 -8.80 -1.50 -4.57
CA LEU A 239 -9.75 -0.91 -3.63
C LEU A 239 -11.02 -1.77 -3.70
N ALA A 240 -11.23 -2.57 -2.65
CA ALA A 240 -12.43 -3.38 -2.49
C ALA A 240 -13.67 -2.49 -2.60
N SER A 241 -14.35 -2.52 -3.74
CA SER A 241 -15.77 -2.27 -3.79
C SER A 241 -16.44 -3.55 -3.31
N ASP A 242 -16.81 -3.57 -2.04
CA ASP A 242 -17.68 -4.61 -1.51
C ASP A 242 -18.98 -4.62 -2.32
N GLY A 243 -19.14 -5.63 -3.19
CA GLY A 243 -20.43 -6.09 -3.68
C GLY A 243 -21.20 -5.22 -4.70
N LEU A 244 -20.64 -4.13 -5.23
CA LEU A 244 -21.20 -3.42 -6.40
C LEU A 244 -20.16 -3.27 -7.51
N SER A 245 -20.62 -3.36 -8.76
CA SER A 245 -19.86 -3.17 -10.00
C SER A 245 -19.45 -1.70 -10.19
N LEU A 246 -18.59 -1.21 -9.29
CA LEU A 246 -17.97 0.10 -9.33
C LEU A 246 -16.75 0.09 -10.27
N PRO A 247 -16.45 1.20 -10.96
CA PRO A 247 -15.19 1.36 -11.67
C PRO A 247 -14.00 1.34 -10.70
N GLN A 248 -12.93 0.62 -11.04
CA GLN A 248 -11.76 0.48 -10.16
C GLN A 248 -10.71 1.57 -10.46
N PHE A 249 -10.01 2.06 -9.43
CA PHE A 249 -8.93 3.06 -9.58
C PHE A 249 -7.75 2.82 -8.64
N GLY A 250 -6.54 3.19 -9.09
CA GLY A 250 -5.31 3.19 -8.28
C GLY A 250 -4.77 4.60 -8.03
N VAL A 251 -4.21 4.85 -6.83
CA VAL A 251 -3.49 6.11 -6.51
C VAL A 251 -2.04 5.84 -6.15
N THR A 252 -1.13 6.42 -6.92
CA THR A 252 0.33 6.26 -6.74
C THR A 252 0.99 7.59 -6.37
N GLN A 253 2.07 7.55 -5.57
CA GLN A 253 2.90 8.72 -5.26
C GLN A 253 4.33 8.54 -5.75
N SER A 254 4.89 9.55 -6.41
CA SER A 254 6.28 9.55 -6.89
C SER A 254 7.28 9.95 -5.80
N PRO A 255 8.59 9.68 -5.99
CA PRO A 255 9.60 10.07 -5.04
C PRO A 255 9.74 11.54 -4.78
N LYS A 256 10.15 11.84 -3.55
CA LYS A 256 10.70 13.14 -3.13
C LYS A 256 11.90 13.59 -4.00
N TRP A 257 12.48 12.67 -4.77
CA TRP A 257 13.59 12.88 -5.70
C TRP A 257 13.34 12.36 -7.13
N VAL A 258 12.09 12.05 -7.50
CA VAL A 258 11.76 12.06 -8.93
C VAL A 258 11.62 13.52 -9.29
N PRO A 259 12.36 13.99 -10.31
CA PRO A 259 12.20 15.34 -10.82
C PRO A 259 10.74 15.49 -11.27
N ALA A 260 10.20 16.72 -11.27
CA ALA A 260 8.77 17.06 -11.42
C ALA A 260 7.98 16.07 -12.31
N LEU A 261 6.67 15.89 -12.11
CA LEU A 261 5.81 15.00 -12.93
C LEU A 261 6.13 15.08 -14.42
N LYS A 262 6.50 16.26 -14.92
CA LYS A 262 7.11 16.48 -16.24
C LYS A 262 8.18 15.46 -16.66
N ASP A 263 9.13 15.15 -15.79
CA ASP A 263 10.25 14.24 -16.01
C ASP A 263 9.82 12.78 -15.90
N PHE A 264 8.92 12.46 -14.97
CA PHE A 264 8.26 11.14 -14.93
C PHE A 264 7.54 10.85 -16.25
N LEU A 265 6.83 11.85 -16.78
CA LEU A 265 6.14 11.78 -18.07
C LEU A 265 7.09 11.66 -19.28
N GLN A 266 8.41 11.73 -19.13
CA GLN A 266 9.34 11.49 -20.24
C GLN A 266 9.66 10.00 -20.45
N GLY A 267 9.19 9.11 -19.58
CA GLY A 267 9.44 7.67 -19.69
C GLY A 267 8.86 7.09 -20.97
N ALA A 268 9.71 6.63 -21.89
CA ALA A 268 9.26 6.12 -23.20
C ALA A 268 8.30 4.92 -23.08
N GLU A 269 8.47 4.08 -22.04
CA GLU A 269 7.65 2.90 -21.79
C GLU A 269 6.48 3.18 -20.82
N LEU A 270 6.38 4.38 -20.24
CA LEU A 270 5.43 4.69 -19.17
C LEU A 270 3.98 4.37 -19.54
N GLU A 271 3.52 4.80 -20.73
CA GLU A 271 2.15 4.55 -21.14
C GLU A 271 1.88 3.04 -21.34
N ALA A 272 2.86 2.29 -21.84
CA ALA A 272 2.74 0.84 -21.99
C ALA A 272 2.70 0.15 -20.62
N GLU A 273 3.51 0.60 -19.67
CA GLU A 273 3.52 0.10 -18.30
C GLU A 273 2.19 0.38 -17.57
N LEU A 274 1.67 1.62 -17.64
CA LEU A 274 0.36 1.99 -17.08
C LEU A 274 -0.80 1.25 -17.76
N SER A 275 -0.71 1.04 -19.08
CA SER A 275 -1.69 0.26 -19.85
C SER A 275 -1.72 -1.20 -19.42
N ALA A 276 -0.55 -1.85 -19.35
CA ALA A 276 -0.41 -3.23 -18.91
C ALA A 276 -0.92 -3.40 -17.47
N PHE A 277 -0.67 -2.41 -16.62
CA PHE A 277 -1.23 -2.34 -15.27
C PHE A 277 -2.75 -2.31 -15.28
N CYS A 278 -3.39 -1.33 -15.93
CA CYS A 278 -4.85 -1.24 -15.97
C CYS A 278 -5.51 -2.52 -16.49
N LEU A 279 -4.99 -3.09 -17.59
CA LEU A 279 -5.52 -4.31 -18.18
C LEU A 279 -5.40 -5.53 -17.25
N LYS A 280 -4.29 -5.64 -16.51
CA LYS A 280 -4.03 -6.78 -15.62
C LYS A 280 -4.91 -6.78 -14.36
N PHE A 281 -5.41 -5.62 -13.91
CA PHE A 281 -6.28 -5.51 -12.71
C PHE A 281 -7.72 -5.13 -12.99
N GLY A 282 -8.03 -4.73 -14.22
CA GLY A 282 -9.33 -4.17 -14.53
C GLY A 282 -9.53 -2.78 -13.93
N PHE A 283 -8.48 -1.95 -13.85
CA PHE A 283 -8.65 -0.52 -13.54
C PHE A 283 -9.13 0.23 -14.78
N ASP A 284 -10.19 1.01 -14.61
CA ASP A 284 -10.68 1.89 -15.66
C ASP A 284 -9.80 3.13 -15.81
N PHE A 285 -9.13 3.55 -14.74
CA PHE A 285 -8.19 4.67 -14.73
C PHE A 285 -7.20 4.60 -13.55
N LEU A 286 -6.10 5.35 -13.67
CA LEU A 286 -5.12 5.57 -12.61
C LEU A 286 -4.97 7.06 -12.32
N LEU A 287 -4.83 7.40 -11.04
CA LEU A 287 -4.58 8.76 -10.58
C LEU A 287 -3.21 8.82 -9.90
N LEU A 288 -2.25 9.44 -10.57
CA LEU A 288 -0.89 9.65 -10.08
C LEU A 288 -0.83 10.98 -9.34
N MET A 289 -0.20 11.03 -8.17
CA MET A 289 0.04 12.26 -7.41
C MET A 289 1.49 12.40 -7.01
N THR A 290 2.18 13.42 -7.50
CA THR A 290 3.58 13.66 -7.14
C THR A 290 3.68 14.70 -6.02
N ILE A 291 4.75 14.61 -5.24
CA ILE A 291 5.22 15.71 -4.40
C ILE A 291 6.72 15.88 -4.57
N SER A 292 7.12 17.07 -4.98
CA SER A 292 8.52 17.49 -5.04
C SER A 292 8.71 18.77 -4.21
N PHE A 293 9.95 19.22 -4.05
CA PHE A 293 10.27 20.46 -3.34
C PHE A 293 11.08 21.37 -4.25
N SER A 294 10.69 22.63 -4.31
CA SER A 294 11.46 23.67 -5.01
C SER A 294 12.80 23.94 -4.32
N GLU A 295 13.70 24.67 -4.98
CA GLU A 295 14.96 25.16 -4.38
C GLU A 295 14.76 25.90 -3.05
N ARG A 296 13.57 26.52 -2.86
CA ARG A 296 13.18 27.25 -1.64
C ARG A 296 12.49 26.35 -0.61
N GLN A 297 12.57 25.02 -0.75
CA GLN A 297 11.92 24.02 0.12
C GLN A 297 10.39 24.16 0.19
N GLN A 298 9.77 24.80 -0.80
CA GLN A 298 8.30 24.84 -0.91
C GLN A 298 7.81 23.59 -1.63
N PRO A 299 6.76 22.92 -1.12
CA PRO A 299 6.21 21.73 -1.75
C PRO A 299 5.54 22.08 -3.08
N ILE A 300 5.80 21.27 -4.10
CA ILE A 300 5.13 21.30 -5.40
C ILE A 300 4.35 19.99 -5.51
N ARG A 301 3.07 20.07 -5.88
CA ARG A 301 2.22 18.90 -6.13
C ARG A 301 1.75 18.92 -7.58
N GLU A 302 1.74 17.75 -8.19
CA GLU A 302 1.21 17.56 -9.53
C GLU A 302 0.38 16.27 -9.57
N LEU A 303 -0.54 16.21 -10.53
CA LEU A 303 -1.47 15.11 -10.70
C LEU A 303 -1.44 14.62 -12.15
N ALA A 304 -1.60 13.32 -12.37
CA ALA A 304 -1.87 12.78 -13.69
C ALA A 304 -3.00 11.75 -13.65
N VAL A 305 -3.82 11.74 -14.69
CA VAL A 305 -4.91 10.79 -14.89
C VAL A 305 -4.60 9.98 -16.14
N PHE A 306 -4.39 8.67 -15.98
CA PHE A 306 -4.28 7.72 -17.09
C PHE A 306 -5.58 6.93 -17.25
N SER A 307 -6.05 6.77 -18.48
CA SER A 307 -7.14 5.85 -18.82
C SER A 307 -7.13 5.58 -20.32
N HIS A 308 -7.48 4.36 -20.73
CA HIS A 308 -7.74 4.04 -22.13
C HIS A 308 -8.99 4.76 -22.67
N SER A 309 -9.95 5.09 -21.81
CA SER A 309 -11.16 5.83 -22.20
C SER A 309 -10.90 7.34 -22.12
N ASN A 310 -10.87 8.01 -23.30
CA ASN A 310 -10.74 9.46 -23.36
C ASN A 310 -11.89 10.17 -22.63
N THR A 311 -13.12 9.69 -22.81
CA THR A 311 -14.30 10.22 -22.11
C THR A 311 -14.11 10.13 -20.61
N TYR A 312 -13.64 8.99 -20.11
CA TYR A 312 -13.49 8.79 -18.69
C TYR A 312 -12.37 9.63 -18.09
N ARG A 313 -11.23 9.71 -18.79
CA ARG A 313 -10.12 10.61 -18.43
C ARG A 313 -10.56 12.07 -18.36
N GLN A 314 -11.36 12.53 -19.31
CA GLN A 314 -11.90 13.89 -19.33
C GLN A 314 -12.89 14.14 -18.18
N GLN A 315 -13.79 13.19 -17.91
CA GLN A 315 -14.75 13.29 -16.81
C GLN A 315 -14.05 13.41 -15.45
N VAL A 316 -13.06 12.54 -15.18
CA VAL A 316 -12.24 12.62 -13.96
C VAL A 316 -11.51 13.96 -13.89
N GLY A 317 -10.87 14.38 -14.99
CA GLY A 317 -10.17 15.67 -15.05
C GLY A 317 -11.07 16.85 -14.71
N VAL A 318 -12.23 16.96 -15.38
CA VAL A 318 -13.21 18.03 -15.15
C VAL A 318 -13.73 18.03 -13.71
N TYR A 319 -14.02 16.86 -13.15
CA TYR A 319 -14.49 16.75 -11.78
C TYR A 319 -13.44 17.27 -10.78
N LEU A 320 -12.17 16.87 -10.96
CA LEU A 320 -11.07 17.32 -10.12
C LEU A 320 -10.77 18.82 -10.28
N GLU A 321 -10.89 19.36 -11.50
CA GLU A 321 -10.75 20.79 -11.78
C GLU A 321 -11.85 21.63 -11.09
N GLN A 322 -13.07 21.09 -11.00
CA GLN A 322 -14.24 21.77 -10.42
C GLN A 322 -14.42 21.53 -8.91
N ALA A 323 -13.60 20.65 -8.32
CA ALA A 323 -13.64 20.38 -6.88
C ALA A 323 -13.53 21.68 -6.08
N CYS A 324 -14.42 21.85 -5.09
CA CYS A 324 -14.46 23.05 -4.25
C CYS A 324 -14.12 22.76 -2.77
N SER A 325 -14.13 21.50 -2.35
CA SER A 325 -13.91 21.10 -0.95
C SER A 325 -13.02 19.84 -0.83
N PRO A 326 -11.67 20.00 -0.88
CA PRO A 326 -10.96 21.26 -1.09
C PRO A 326 -10.88 21.62 -2.58
N ALA A 327 -10.75 22.92 -2.86
CA ALA A 327 -10.37 23.38 -4.18
C ALA A 327 -8.92 22.97 -4.50
N LEU A 328 -8.72 22.16 -5.53
CA LEU A 328 -7.39 21.64 -5.90
C LEU A 328 -6.55 22.67 -6.68
N GLN A 329 -7.21 23.61 -7.37
CA GLN A 329 -6.57 24.65 -8.19
C GLN A 329 -5.67 24.04 -9.27
N LEU A 330 -6.24 23.14 -10.08
CA LEU A 330 -5.50 22.42 -11.11
C LEU A 330 -5.23 23.30 -12.33
N CYS A 331 -3.98 23.29 -12.78
CA CYS A 331 -3.52 23.93 -14.01
C CYS A 331 -2.98 22.85 -14.96
N PRO A 332 -3.57 22.65 -16.15
CA PRO A 332 -3.10 21.62 -17.09
C PRO A 332 -1.63 21.81 -17.49
N ILE A 333 -0.88 20.70 -17.56
CA ILE A 333 0.49 20.64 -18.09
C ILE A 333 0.54 19.66 -19.27
N ARG A 334 1.55 19.81 -20.13
CA ARG A 334 1.69 18.95 -21.32
C ARG A 334 2.19 17.56 -20.92
N SER A 335 1.50 16.54 -21.41
CA SER A 335 1.96 15.15 -21.43
C SER A 335 2.38 14.79 -22.86
N PRO A 336 3.50 14.07 -23.06
CA PRO A 336 3.84 13.50 -24.36
C PRO A 336 3.00 12.24 -24.69
N HIS A 337 2.28 11.72 -23.70
CA HIS A 337 1.47 10.51 -23.79
C HIS A 337 -0.01 10.86 -24.03
N PRO A 338 -0.64 10.40 -25.13
CA PRO A 338 -2.03 10.74 -25.47
C PRO A 338 -3.06 10.24 -24.46
N HIS A 339 -2.74 9.18 -23.70
CA HIS A 339 -3.66 8.60 -22.73
C HIS A 339 -3.52 9.19 -21.32
N ILE A 340 -2.70 10.24 -21.14
CA ILE A 340 -2.43 10.86 -19.84
C ILE A 340 -2.78 12.36 -19.86
N SER A 341 -3.70 12.76 -18.98
CA SER A 341 -3.95 14.17 -18.65
C SER A 341 -3.14 14.53 -17.42
N ALA A 342 -2.36 15.62 -17.46
CA ALA A 342 -1.48 16.00 -16.37
C ALA A 342 -1.76 17.43 -15.90
N TYR A 343 -1.53 17.70 -14.61
CA TYR A 343 -1.87 18.94 -13.93
C TYR A 343 -0.81 19.34 -12.91
N GLN A 344 -0.52 20.63 -12.82
CA GLN A 344 0.06 21.23 -11.63
C GLN A 344 -1.05 21.55 -10.63
N GLN A 345 -0.87 21.19 -9.36
CA GLN A 345 -1.87 21.41 -8.31
C GLN A 345 -1.49 22.64 -7.47
N GLY A 346 -2.27 23.71 -7.59
CA GLY A 346 -2.05 24.96 -6.86
C GLY A 346 -2.26 24.83 -5.35
N ASN A 347 -3.25 24.04 -4.92
CA ASN A 347 -3.46 23.77 -3.50
C ASN A 347 -2.53 22.67 -3.00
N THR A 348 -1.30 23.04 -2.64
CA THR A 348 -0.26 22.10 -2.19
C THR A 348 -0.54 21.43 -0.85
N LEU A 349 -1.55 21.86 -0.09
CA LEU A 349 -1.96 21.23 1.17
C LEU A 349 -2.93 20.05 0.96
N ALA A 350 -3.64 20.01 -0.17
CA ALA A 350 -4.55 18.91 -0.48
C ALA A 350 -3.77 17.65 -0.90
N SER A 351 -3.45 16.78 0.05
CA SER A 351 -2.75 15.50 -0.20
C SER A 351 -3.69 14.39 -0.70
N ARG A 352 -3.16 13.18 -0.90
CA ARG A 352 -3.96 11.95 -1.13
C ARG A 352 -5.16 11.83 -0.19
N LYS A 353 -5.00 12.19 1.10
CA LYS A 353 -6.08 12.12 2.11
C LYS A 353 -7.27 13.03 1.75
N LYS A 354 -7.04 14.11 1.00
CA LYS A 354 -8.08 15.01 0.50
C LYS A 354 -8.55 14.68 -0.92
N LEU A 355 -7.69 14.08 -1.73
CA LEU A 355 -8.00 13.68 -3.10
C LEU A 355 -8.88 12.41 -3.16
N LEU A 356 -8.64 11.44 -2.28
CA LEU A 356 -9.39 10.17 -2.25
C LEU A 356 -10.90 10.37 -2.06
N PRO A 357 -11.38 11.21 -1.11
CA PRO A 357 -12.80 11.51 -1.00
C PRO A 357 -13.41 12.06 -2.30
N LEU A 358 -12.73 13.01 -2.97
CA LEU A 358 -13.21 13.58 -4.24
C LEU A 358 -13.38 12.50 -5.32
N VAL A 359 -12.44 11.57 -5.41
CA VAL A 359 -12.53 10.47 -6.39
C VAL A 359 -13.67 9.52 -6.04
N LYS A 360 -13.87 9.21 -4.74
CA LYS A 360 -15.00 8.39 -4.28
C LYS A 360 -16.34 9.07 -4.59
N ASP A 361 -16.43 10.37 -4.38
CA ASP A 361 -17.62 11.17 -4.68
C ASP A 361 -17.93 11.15 -6.19
N PHE A 362 -16.91 11.37 -7.04
CA PHE A 362 -17.03 11.25 -8.49
C PHE A 362 -17.59 9.89 -8.93
N LEU A 363 -17.02 8.80 -8.41
CA LEU A 363 -17.46 7.44 -8.75
C LEU A 363 -18.91 7.20 -8.31
N SER A 364 -19.25 7.63 -7.10
CA SER A 364 -20.61 7.51 -6.56
C SER A 364 -21.64 8.33 -7.34
N GLU A 365 -21.27 9.53 -7.80
CA GLU A 365 -22.13 10.38 -8.64
C GLU A 365 -22.35 9.75 -10.02
N ARG A 366 -21.31 9.18 -10.64
CA ARG A 366 -21.42 8.55 -11.95
C ARG A 366 -22.38 7.37 -11.94
N GLU A 367 -22.36 6.56 -10.89
CA GLU A 367 -23.30 5.44 -10.70
C GLU A 367 -24.75 5.92 -10.64
N ARG A 368 -25.02 7.01 -9.91
CA ARG A 368 -26.38 7.57 -9.80
C ARG A 368 -26.91 8.11 -11.12
N VAL A 369 -26.02 8.59 -11.99
CA VAL A 369 -26.38 9.24 -13.26
C VAL A 369 -26.41 8.26 -14.44
N GLY A 370 -25.88 7.04 -14.30
CA GLY A 370 -26.01 5.98 -15.31
C GLY A 370 -25.25 6.22 -16.61
N PHE A 371 -24.07 6.87 -16.54
CA PHE A 371 -23.20 7.05 -17.71
C PHE A 371 -22.59 5.71 -18.14
N HIS A 372 -23.28 4.97 -19.00
CA HIS A 372 -22.67 3.92 -19.82
C HIS A 372 -21.77 4.60 -20.86
N GLY A 373 -20.47 4.30 -20.84
CA GLY A 373 -19.57 4.69 -21.91
C GLY A 373 -20.03 4.06 -23.22
N ASP A 374 -19.94 4.82 -24.31
CA ASP A 374 -20.29 4.36 -25.65
C ASP A 374 -19.61 3.02 -25.95
N ALA A 375 -20.43 2.01 -26.24
CA ALA A 375 -19.99 0.79 -26.88
C ALA A 375 -19.41 1.13 -28.25
N GLU A 376 -18.31 0.46 -28.56
CA GLU A 376 -17.34 0.65 -29.63
C GLU A 376 -17.92 0.97 -31.02
N GLU A 377 -17.12 1.67 -31.84
CA GLU A 377 -17.12 1.41 -33.29
C GLU A 377 -16.64 -0.04 -33.48
N GLU A 378 -17.56 -0.98 -33.32
CA GLU A 378 -17.40 -2.37 -33.76
C GLU A 378 -17.06 -2.34 -35.25
N SER A 379 -15.82 -2.70 -35.56
CA SER A 379 -15.43 -3.17 -36.89
C SER A 379 -16.43 -4.25 -37.31
N ARG A 380 -17.32 -3.88 -38.25
CA ARG A 380 -18.29 -4.78 -38.89
C ARG A 380 -17.59 -5.99 -39.50
N PHE A 381 -17.46 -7.07 -38.74
CA PHE A 381 -17.22 -8.39 -39.32
C PHE A 381 -18.54 -8.85 -39.96
N PRO A 382 -18.56 -9.25 -41.24
CA PRO A 382 -19.77 -9.81 -41.83
C PRO A 382 -20.07 -11.16 -41.18
N PRO A 383 -21.35 -11.55 -41.05
CA PRO A 383 -21.70 -12.81 -40.41
C PRO A 383 -21.17 -13.99 -41.22
N THR A 384 -20.50 -14.91 -40.55
CA THR A 384 -20.04 -16.18 -41.13
C THR A 384 -21.27 -17.06 -41.45
N PRO A 385 -21.41 -17.58 -42.68
CA PRO A 385 -22.54 -18.43 -43.04
C PRO A 385 -22.41 -19.84 -42.45
N MET A 386 -23.55 -20.44 -42.11
CA MET A 386 -23.65 -21.80 -41.58
C MET A 386 -23.10 -22.87 -42.54
N ASN A 387 -22.47 -23.87 -41.94
CA ASN A 387 -21.87 -25.07 -42.55
C ASN A 387 -22.71 -25.70 -43.67
N SER A 388 -22.04 -25.99 -44.78
CA SER A 388 -22.40 -27.02 -45.76
C SER A 388 -21.18 -27.90 -45.99
N LEU A 389 -21.37 -29.21 -45.87
CA LEU A 389 -20.41 -30.26 -46.19
C LEU A 389 -19.74 -30.07 -47.56
N VAL A 390 -18.47 -30.47 -47.69
CA VAL A 390 -17.92 -31.43 -48.69
C VAL A 390 -16.38 -31.29 -48.79
N ASP A 391 -15.76 -32.45 -49.00
CA ASP A 391 -14.34 -32.81 -49.12
C ASP A 391 -13.43 -31.93 -50.01
N GLY A 392 -12.15 -31.86 -49.64
CA GLY A 392 -11.04 -31.69 -50.60
C GLY A 392 -10.00 -30.63 -50.23
N CYS A 393 -8.83 -31.07 -49.76
CA CYS A 393 -7.59 -30.30 -49.81
C CYS A 393 -6.99 -30.40 -51.23
N PRO A 394 -6.37 -29.35 -51.81
CA PRO A 394 -4.90 -29.38 -51.87
C PRO A 394 -4.20 -27.99 -51.78
N LEU A 395 -2.89 -28.11 -51.54
CA LEU A 395 -1.84 -27.12 -51.28
C LEU A 395 -1.57 -26.13 -52.44
N ASP A 396 -1.02 -24.95 -52.08
CA ASP A 396 0.25 -24.36 -52.56
C ASP A 396 0.21 -22.83 -52.81
N GLY A 397 1.19 -22.11 -52.24
CA GLY A 397 1.60 -20.79 -52.76
C GLY A 397 2.13 -19.70 -51.80
N GLY A 398 3.21 -19.93 -51.04
CA GLY A 398 4.30 -18.93 -50.87
C GLY A 398 4.30 -17.89 -49.72
N GLY A 399 4.97 -18.23 -48.60
CA GLY A 399 5.96 -17.44 -47.80
C GLY A 399 5.54 -16.19 -46.99
N PRO A 400 5.98 -16.04 -45.71
CA PRO A 400 7.31 -15.51 -45.39
C PRO A 400 8.05 -16.31 -44.26
N PRO A 401 9.30 -16.01 -43.86
CA PRO A 401 10.20 -16.98 -43.24
C PRO A 401 9.79 -17.37 -41.81
N THR A 402 10.05 -18.64 -41.52
CA THR A 402 9.75 -19.40 -40.31
C THR A 402 10.70 -19.06 -39.16
N LEU A 403 10.14 -18.64 -38.02
CA LEU A 403 10.68 -18.98 -36.69
C LEU A 403 10.11 -20.35 -36.32
N SER A 404 10.95 -21.32 -36.00
CA SER A 404 10.50 -22.69 -35.72
C SER A 404 10.05 -22.82 -34.27
N ALA A 405 9.11 -23.73 -34.00
CA ALA A 405 8.69 -24.05 -32.63
C ALA A 405 9.83 -24.61 -31.75
N GLN A 406 10.92 -25.08 -32.37
CA GLN A 406 12.14 -25.47 -31.69
C GLN A 406 12.91 -24.25 -31.11
N ASP A 407 12.88 -23.11 -31.80
CA ASP A 407 13.56 -21.87 -31.38
C ASP A 407 12.91 -21.25 -30.13
N LEU A 408 11.60 -21.42 -29.97
CA LEU A 408 10.85 -20.98 -28.78
C LEU A 408 11.08 -21.93 -27.58
N GLN A 409 11.27 -23.23 -27.83
CA GLN A 409 11.44 -24.21 -26.75
C GLN A 409 12.84 -24.16 -26.11
N ASP A 410 13.87 -23.79 -26.87
CA ASP A 410 15.23 -23.59 -26.35
C ASP A 410 15.38 -22.30 -25.54
N GLN A 411 14.53 -21.29 -25.77
CA GLN A 411 14.54 -20.03 -25.02
C GLN A 411 13.83 -20.16 -23.67
N PHE A 412 12.78 -20.98 -23.56
CA PHE A 412 12.10 -21.27 -22.30
C PHE A 412 12.88 -22.24 -21.39
N SER A 413 13.66 -23.16 -21.97
CA SER A 413 14.45 -24.12 -21.18
C SER A 413 15.63 -23.47 -20.44
N ARG A 414 16.11 -22.29 -20.88
CA ARG A 414 17.21 -21.57 -20.23
C ARG A 414 16.79 -20.63 -19.09
N MET A 415 15.49 -20.45 -18.87
CA MET A 415 14.96 -19.66 -17.74
C MET A 415 14.53 -20.54 -16.55
N ALA A 416 14.58 -21.87 -16.67
CA ALA A 416 14.17 -22.80 -15.62
C ALA A 416 15.34 -23.42 -14.81
N ASP A 417 16.60 -23.19 -15.22
CA ASP A 417 17.79 -23.79 -14.59
C ASP A 417 18.71 -22.77 -13.87
N SER A 418 18.20 -21.58 -13.54
CA SER A 418 18.94 -20.61 -12.72
C SER A 418 18.36 -20.43 -11.31
N ASP A 419 17.87 -21.52 -10.73
CA ASP A 419 17.69 -21.68 -9.28
C ASP A 419 18.52 -22.91 -8.83
N LEU A 420 19.77 -22.64 -8.48
CA LEU A 420 20.58 -23.42 -7.54
C LEU A 420 21.34 -22.47 -6.62
#